data_AF-A0A965UQV2-F1
#
_entry.id   AF-A0A965UQV2-F1
#
_cell.length_a   1.000
_cell.length_b   1.000
_cell.length_c   1.000
_cell.angle_alpha   90.00
_cell.angle_beta   90.00
_cell.angle_gamma   90.00
#
_symmetry.space_group_name_H-M   'P 1'
#
loop_
_entity.id
_entity.type
_entity.pdbx_description
1 polymer ?
#
loop_
_entity_poly.entity_id
_entity_poly.type
_entity_poly.pdbx_seq_one_letter_code
_entity_poly.pdbx_strand_id
1 'polypeptide(L)' 'MPIQRAYIAVISWIDGDVEDADELRVFAESAESAKSLAREIWLRAKAPRWPTCRITSVEAFPPARLSTLA' A
#
# COMPACT_ATOMS: atom_id res chain seq x y z
N MET A 1 -7.37 -22.99 4.15
CA MET A 1 -7.00 -21.60 4.46
C MET A 1 -6.15 -21.10 3.30
N PRO A 2 -6.52 -20.01 2.63
CA PRO A 2 -5.72 -19.50 1.52
C PRO A 2 -4.36 -19.02 2.00
N ILE A 3 -3.33 -19.21 1.17
CA ILE A 3 -1.94 -18.84 1.50
C ILE A 3 -1.81 -17.32 1.42
N GLN A 4 -1.56 -16.67 2.55
CA GLN A 4 -1.23 -15.26 2.59
C GLN A 4 0.27 -15.05 2.43
N ARG A 5 0.65 -14.08 1.60
CA ARG A 5 2.03 -13.64 1.37
C ARG A 5 2.16 -12.19 1.82
N ALA A 6 3.33 -11.85 2.34
CA ALA A 6 3.65 -10.45 2.62
C ALA A 6 3.84 -9.69 1.30
N TYR A 7 3.37 -8.44 1.28
CA TYR A 7 3.61 -7.45 0.24
C TYR A 7 3.96 -6.11 0.89
N ILE A 8 4.78 -5.31 0.20
CA ILE A 8 4.97 -3.90 0.47
C ILE A 8 4.10 -3.15 -0.53
N ALA A 9 3.07 -2.48 -0.02
CA ALA A 9 2.20 -1.63 -0.81
C ALA A 9 2.64 -0.18 -0.69
N VAL A 10 2.77 0.50 -1.83
CA VAL A 10 3.07 1.93 -1.92
C VAL A 10 1.79 2.63 -2.37
N ILE A 11 1.31 3.59 -1.58
CA ILE A 11 0.11 4.36 -1.86
C ILE A 11 0.52 5.80 -2.10
N SER A 12 0.43 6.22 -3.36
CA SER A 12 0.62 7.61 -3.73
C SER A 12 -0.68 8.36 -3.55
N TRP A 13 -0.61 9.58 -3.01
CA TRP A 13 -1.77 10.40 -2.77
C TRP A 13 -1.47 11.89 -2.97
N ILE A 14 -2.54 12.65 -3.18
CA ILE A 14 -2.51 14.10 -3.33
C ILE A 14 -3.54 14.76 -2.42
N ASP A 15 -3.17 15.85 -1.76
CA ASP A 15 -4.07 16.70 -0.97
C ASP A 15 -3.76 18.18 -1.23
N GLY A 16 -4.55 18.83 -2.09
CA GLY A 16 -4.25 20.18 -2.58
C GLY A 16 -2.97 20.17 -3.42
N ASP A 17 -1.96 20.93 -2.98
CA ASP A 17 -0.65 21.04 -3.65
C ASP A 17 0.39 20.05 -3.10
N VAL A 18 -0.01 19.18 -2.16
CA VAL A 18 0.88 18.19 -1.55
C VAL A 18 0.71 16.85 -2.26
N GLU A 19 1.79 16.36 -2.86
CA GLU A 19 1.91 14.99 -3.38
C GLU A 19 2.89 14.21 -2.50
N ASP A 20 2.50 13.01 -2.08
CA ASP A 20 3.32 12.16 -1.23
C ASP A 20 2.97 10.67 -1.42
N ALA A 21 3.75 9.79 -0.78
CA ALA A 21 3.51 8.35 -0.78
C ALA A 21 3.68 7.74 0.61
N ASP A 22 2.77 6.84 0.98
CA ASP A 22 2.89 6.03 2.19
C ASP A 22 3.22 4.57 1.83
N GLU A 23 4.10 3.95 2.61
CA GLU A 23 4.40 2.52 2.51
C GLU A 23 3.67 1.71 3.59
N LEU A 24 3.05 0.60 3.21
CA LEU A 24 2.31 -0.30 4.08
C LEU A 24 2.74 -1.74 3.84
N ARG A 25 3.02 -2.47 4.91
CA ARG A 25 3.18 -3.93 4.83
C ARG A 25 1.84 -4.62 5.04
N VAL A 26 1.40 -5.39 4.04
CA VAL A 26 0.12 -6.12 4.08
C VAL A 26 0.32 -7.61 3.77
N PHE A 27 -0.61 -8.44 4.24
CA PHE A 27 -0.64 -9.88 3.96
C PHE A 27 -1.87 -10.22 3.13
N ALA A 28 -1.66 -10.76 1.93
CA ALA A 28 -2.73 -11.02 0.99
C ALA A 28 -2.40 -12.22 0.09
N GLU A 29 -3.38 -12.71 -0.65
CA GLU A 29 -3.23 -13.89 -1.52
C GLU A 29 -2.50 -13.55 -2.83
N SER A 30 -2.59 -12.29 -3.27
CA SER A 30 -2.09 -11.77 -4.54
C SER A 30 -1.69 -10.29 -4.40
N ALA A 31 -0.96 -9.76 -5.37
CA ALA A 31 -0.63 -8.33 -5.40
C ALA A 31 -1.90 -7.47 -5.50
N GLU A 32 -2.89 -7.90 -6.27
CA GLU A 32 -4.16 -7.18 -6.47
C GLU A 32 -5.00 -7.16 -5.18
N SER A 33 -5.05 -8.27 -4.45
CA SER A 33 -5.68 -8.28 -3.13
C SER A 33 -4.89 -7.45 -2.10
N ALA A 34 -3.55 -7.41 -2.21
CA ALA A 34 -2.72 -6.52 -1.41
C ALA A 34 -3.01 -5.03 -1.69
N LYS A 35 -3.15 -4.63 -2.96
CA LYS A 35 -3.52 -3.25 -3.34
C LYS A 35 -4.87 -2.86 -2.74
N SER A 36 -5.88 -3.72 -2.87
CA SER A 36 -7.23 -3.48 -2.32
C SER A 36 -7.20 -3.35 -0.80
N LEU A 37 -6.52 -4.26 -0.12
CA LEU A 37 -6.39 -4.25 1.34
C LEU A 37 -5.63 -3.01 1.83
N ALA A 38 -4.51 -2.67 1.18
CA ALA A 38 -3.71 -1.50 1.51
C ALA A 38 -4.52 -0.20 1.34
N ARG A 39 -5.27 -0.08 0.24
CA ARG A 39 -6.18 1.05 0.00
C ARG A 39 -7.21 1.18 1.12
N GLU A 40 -7.82 0.08 1.54
CA GLU A 40 -8.81 0.09 2.63
C GLU A 40 -8.20 0.54 3.96
N ILE A 41 -7.04 -0.02 4.32
CA ILE A 41 -6.32 0.32 5.55
C ILE A 41 -5.97 1.82 5.54
N TRP A 42 -5.41 2.30 4.43
CA TRP A 42 -5.01 3.70 4.28
C TRP A 42 -6.20 4.64 4.37
N LEU A 43 -7.31 4.35 3.67
CA LEU A 43 -8.51 5.19 3.74
C LEU A 43 -9.08 5.24 5.16
N ARG A 44 -9.13 4.11 5.88
CA ARG A 44 -9.60 4.10 7.27
C ARG A 44 -8.70 4.91 8.20
N ALA A 45 -7.39 4.92 7.96
CA ALA A 45 -6.43 5.63 8.81
C ALA A 45 -6.31 7.13 8.49
N LYS A 46 -6.34 7.50 7.20
CA LYS A 46 -5.97 8.85 6.73
C LYS A 46 -7.19 9.68 6.32
N ALA A 47 -8.20 9.09 5.67
CA ALA A 47 -9.36 9.85 5.19
C ALA A 47 -10.11 10.65 6.28
N PRO A 48 -10.24 10.17 7.54
CA PRO A 48 -10.85 10.98 8.60
C PRO A 48 -10.04 12.24 8.98
N ARG A 49 -8.72 12.21 8.78
CA ARG A 49 -7.81 13.31 9.14
C ARG A 49 -7.55 14.26 7.98
N TRP A 50 -7.60 13.76 6.73
CA TRP A 50 -7.39 14.53 5.50
C TRP A 50 -8.53 14.24 4.49
N PRO A 51 -9.68 14.93 4.59
CA PRO A 51 -10.88 14.60 3.81
C PRO A 51 -10.78 14.95 2.32
N THR A 52 -9.93 15.91 1.98
CA THR A 52 -9.63 16.34 0.60
C THR A 52 -8.62 15.43 -0.09
N CYS A 53 -7.89 14.61 0.66
CA CYS A 53 -6.87 13.73 0.13
C CYS A 53 -7.45 12.67 -0.82
N ARG A 54 -6.72 12.37 -1.91
CA ARG A 54 -7.08 11.40 -2.94
C ARG A 54 -5.91 10.48 -3.25
N ILE A 55 -6.16 9.18 -3.26
CA ILE A 55 -5.19 8.18 -3.71
C ILE A 55 -5.08 8.26 -5.24
N THR A 56 -3.86 8.45 -5.74
CA THR A 56 -3.55 8.54 -7.18
C THR A 56 -3.06 7.20 -7.75
N SER A 57 -2.25 6.45 -7.00
CA SER A 57 -1.82 5.10 -7.37
C SER A 57 -1.71 4.17 -6.16
N VAL A 58 -1.83 2.87 -6.41
CA VAL A 58 -1.52 1.82 -5.43
C VAL A 58 -0.73 0.72 -6.12
N GLU A 59 0.50 0.55 -5.69
CA GLU A 59 1.41 -0.47 -6.18
C GLU A 59 1.70 -1.46 -5.06
N ALA A 60 1.89 -2.74 -5.40
CA ALA A 60 2.16 -3.78 -4.42
C ALA A 60 3.30 -4.66 -4.93
N PHE A 61 4.35 -4.74 -4.13
CA PHE A 61 5.56 -5.48 -4.44
C PHE A 61 5.71 -6.64 -3.46
N PRO A 62 6.15 -7.82 -3.92
CA PRO A 62 6.66 -8.81 -2.98
C PRO A 62 7.84 -8.18 -2.21
N PRO A 63 8.00 -8.45 -0.91
CA PRO A 63 9.12 -7.92 -0.14
C PRO A 63 10.43 -8.35 -0.81
N ALA A 64 11.35 -7.39 -0.95
CA ALA A 64 12.67 -7.68 -1.48
C ALA A 64 13.29 -8.84 -0.69
N ARG A 65 13.69 -9.90 -1.41
CA ARG A 65 14.59 -10.88 -0.84
C ARG A 65 15.98 -10.29 -0.97
N LEU A 66 16.59 -9.91 0.16
CA LEU A 66 18.02 -9.68 0.21
C LEU A 66 18.71 -11.01 -0.08
N SER A 67 19.07 -11.24 -1.34
CA SER A 67 20.07 -12.23 -1.70
C SER A 67 21.42 -11.59 -1.49
N THR A 68 22.22 -12.11 -0.56
CA THR A 68 23.63 -11.76 -0.43
C THR A 68 24.29 -12.00 -1.78
N LEU A 69 24.88 -10.97 -2.39
CA LEU A 69 25.77 -11.16 -3.53
C LEU A 69 26.99 -11.92 -2.99
N ALA A 70 27.08 -13.20 -3.35
CA ALA A 70 28.22 -14.06 -3.03
C ALA A 70 29.38 -13.80 -3.99
#